data_AF-A0A2E9Z226-F1
#
_entry.id   AF-A0A2E9Z226-F1
#
_cell.length_a   1.000
_cell.length_b   1.000
_cell.length_c   1.000
_cell.angle_alpha   90.00
_cell.angle_beta   90.00
_cell.angle_gamma   90.00
#
_symmetry.space_group_name_H-M   'P 1'
#
loop_
_entity.id
_entity.type
_entity.pdbx_description
1 polymer ?
#
loop_
_entity_poly.entity_id
_entity_poly.type
_entity_poly.pdbx_seq_one_letter_code
_entity_poly.pdbx_strand_id
1 'polypeptide(L)'
;MLVDAGVIQQPDLLCALAEQRYCDAPLGELLIARHLLSEDDVTQALAAQHHLQLVDLNETPPRPDMAGHMNGLDCLKFGVVPWSKLGKTILVATDQPDRFDDVVDRLARAGNSYLPVVARKSQINQQISALYGQELACRAGSRVALDESCRIWQGRSHHRSGWAIMTLAILASLAMWHPAWTFTVLILGALLTSIMTVTLRSLAFFAKTFLSAPPEKRSRLGDIPRSRLPKVSVLVPLFQEEEIATALIARLSRLRYPKALLQIVLVLEEGDTLTRDTIARTTLPPWFEVIEVPQAGRLRTKPRALNYALDFCSGTIIGVWDAEDAPEIDQIDRVVEYFAQAPDDIACVQGVLDYYNARTNWISRCFTIEYAAWWRVVLPGIARLGMVIPLGGTTLFFRRDILEQLRGWDAHNVTEDADLGVRLARHGFKTTLMPTVTYEEANFRAWPWIKQRSRWLKGFLITWCVHMRAPRRLIKEVGVIRFIGIQTLFFATFSQFIAAPLLWSFCLTFAGMVHPIETTLGTGVLMGLFSFFVFAELLNIAIALKAVSGTEHRHLLPWAVTLPIYFILGTFAAYKALYEFIVIPFYWDKTQHGLGQPPCVSGPTPSTSLP
;
A
#
# COMPACT_ATOMS: atom_id res chain seq x y z
N MET A 1 -8.73 35.52 -23.96
CA MET A 1 -8.80 34.41 -24.92
C MET A 1 -10.02 33.52 -24.68
N LEU A 2 -10.08 32.71 -23.61
CA LEU A 2 -11.21 31.78 -23.39
C LEU A 2 -12.57 32.48 -23.17
N VAL A 3 -12.59 33.60 -22.44
CA VAL A 3 -13.79 34.44 -22.27
C VAL A 3 -14.17 35.10 -23.60
N ASP A 4 -13.19 35.64 -24.33
CA ASP A 4 -13.43 36.30 -25.62
C ASP A 4 -13.93 35.33 -26.69
N ALA A 5 -13.51 34.06 -26.62
CA ALA A 5 -13.99 32.97 -27.47
C ALA A 5 -15.37 32.43 -27.04
N GLY A 6 -15.95 32.95 -25.94
CA GLY A 6 -17.27 32.57 -25.45
C GLY A 6 -17.34 31.18 -24.82
N VAL A 7 -16.20 30.53 -24.54
CA VAL A 7 -16.15 29.17 -23.99
C VAL A 7 -16.48 29.16 -22.49
N ILE A 8 -16.09 30.20 -21.75
CA ILE A 8 -16.41 30.39 -20.32
C ILE A 8 -16.92 31.81 -20.06
N GLN A 9 -17.68 32.01 -18.99
CA GLN A 9 -18.11 33.34 -18.58
C GLN A 9 -17.06 34.02 -17.68
N GLN A 10 -17.12 35.35 -17.61
CA GLN A 10 -16.22 36.13 -16.74
C GLN A 10 -16.31 35.77 -15.25
N PRO A 11 -17.49 35.46 -14.67
CA PRO A 11 -17.59 34.99 -13.28
C PRO A 11 -16.87 33.66 -13.03
N ASP A 12 -16.88 32.75 -14.02
CA ASP A 12 -16.19 31.45 -13.92
C ASP A 12 -14.68 31.63 -13.82
N LEU A 13 -14.14 32.52 -14.66
CA LEU A 13 -12.72 32.87 -14.63
C LEU A 13 -12.32 33.50 -13.29
N LEU A 14 -13.12 34.42 -12.75
CA LEU A 14 -12.84 35.05 -11.45
C LEU A 14 -12.85 34.03 -10.31
N CYS A 15 -13.77 33.06 -10.33
CA CYS A 15 -13.80 31.96 -9.36
C CYS A 15 -12.53 31.11 -9.46
N ALA A 16 -12.13 30.69 -10.66
CA ALA A 16 -10.94 29.87 -10.86
C ALA A 16 -9.65 30.61 -10.45
N LEU A 17 -9.54 31.91 -10.74
CA LEU A 17 -8.42 32.75 -10.29
C LEU A 17 -8.38 32.92 -8.77
N ALA A 18 -9.55 33.01 -8.11
CA ALA A 18 -9.61 33.05 -6.65
C ALA A 18 -9.13 31.73 -6.03
N GLU A 19 -9.49 30.59 -6.63
CA GLU A 19 -9.07 29.25 -6.21
C GLU A 19 -7.57 29.03 -6.40
N GLN A 20 -7.00 29.51 -7.52
CA GLN A 20 -5.57 29.44 -7.83
C GLN A 20 -4.68 30.16 -6.79
N ARG A 21 -5.24 31.08 -5.98
CA ARG A 21 -4.49 31.71 -4.87
C ARG A 21 -4.14 30.72 -3.76
N TYR A 22 -4.92 29.65 -3.63
CA TYR A 22 -4.78 28.63 -2.58
C TYR A 22 -4.35 27.26 -3.12
N CYS A 23 -4.56 27.00 -4.41
CA CYS A 23 -4.19 25.75 -5.07
C CYS A 23 -2.99 25.95 -6.01
N ASP A 24 -2.00 25.05 -5.96
CA ASP A 24 -0.88 25.07 -6.91
C ASP A 24 -1.23 24.32 -8.21
N ALA A 25 -2.29 24.77 -8.89
CA ALA A 25 -2.77 24.18 -10.14
C ALA A 25 -2.76 25.21 -11.29
N PRO A 26 -2.40 24.80 -12.51
CA PRO A 26 -2.63 25.62 -13.70
C PRO A 26 -4.11 25.98 -13.87
N LEU A 27 -4.38 27.15 -14.44
CA LEU A 27 -5.75 27.64 -14.59
C LEU A 27 -6.61 26.69 -15.45
N GLY A 28 -6.01 26.08 -16.47
CA GLY A 28 -6.68 25.07 -17.30
C GLY A 28 -7.14 23.85 -16.50
N GLU A 29 -6.29 23.31 -15.61
CA GLU A 29 -6.65 22.17 -14.75
C GLU A 29 -7.80 22.51 -13.79
N LEU A 30 -7.81 23.75 -13.24
CA LEU A 30 -8.90 24.22 -12.38
C LEU A 30 -10.24 24.29 -13.11
N LEU A 31 -10.25 24.79 -14.35
CA LEU A 31 -11.46 24.90 -15.16
C LEU A 31 -11.97 23.52 -15.61
N ILE A 32 -11.06 22.61 -15.97
CA ILE A 32 -11.39 21.21 -16.31
C ILE A 32 -12.00 20.49 -15.09
N ALA A 33 -11.40 20.64 -13.91
CA ALA A 33 -11.89 20.01 -12.68
C ALA A 33 -13.30 20.46 -12.27
N ARG A 34 -13.72 21.65 -12.71
CA ARG A 34 -15.07 22.20 -12.50
C ARG A 34 -16.07 21.83 -13.60
N HIS A 35 -15.67 21.01 -14.57
CA HIS A 35 -16.45 20.68 -15.75
C HIS A 35 -16.85 21.90 -16.59
N LEU A 36 -16.05 22.97 -16.55
CA LEU A 36 -16.27 24.18 -17.35
C LEU A 36 -15.57 24.14 -18.70
N LEU A 37 -14.47 23.38 -18.80
CA LEU A 37 -13.70 23.18 -20.02
C LEU A 37 -13.42 21.69 -20.22
N SER A 38 -13.27 21.30 -21.48
CA SER A 38 -12.65 20.03 -21.86
C SER A 38 -11.12 20.16 -21.95
N GLU A 39 -10.42 19.02 -21.99
CA GLU A 39 -8.98 19.00 -22.28
C GLU A 39 -8.68 19.61 -23.66
N ASP A 40 -9.58 19.42 -24.62
CA ASP A 40 -9.46 19.95 -25.99
C ASP A 40 -9.48 21.49 -26.00
N ASP A 41 -10.40 22.10 -25.25
CA ASP A 41 -10.51 23.57 -25.16
C ASP A 41 -9.23 24.20 -24.61
N VAL A 42 -8.65 23.59 -23.57
CA VAL A 42 -7.40 24.05 -22.96
C VAL A 42 -6.23 23.88 -23.92
N THR A 43 -6.14 22.72 -24.58
CA THR A 43 -5.06 22.41 -25.52
C THR A 43 -5.10 23.35 -26.73
N GLN A 44 -6.30 23.64 -27.25
CA GLN A 44 -6.50 24.60 -28.34
C GLN A 44 -6.13 26.03 -27.92
N ALA A 45 -6.51 26.44 -26.70
CA ALA A 45 -6.14 27.74 -26.16
C ALA A 45 -4.62 27.90 -26.00
N LEU A 46 -3.93 26.87 -25.49
CA LEU A 46 -2.47 26.86 -25.35
C LEU A 46 -1.76 26.93 -26.71
N ALA A 47 -2.22 26.14 -27.69
CA ALA A 47 -1.68 26.18 -29.05
C ALA A 47 -1.82 27.58 -29.68
N ALA A 48 -2.98 28.21 -29.53
CA ALA A 48 -3.23 29.56 -30.01
C ALA A 48 -2.38 30.62 -29.26
N GLN A 49 -2.25 30.50 -27.94
CA GLN A 49 -1.49 31.43 -27.10
C GLN A 49 0.00 31.42 -27.42
N HIS A 50 0.58 30.25 -27.70
CA HIS A 50 2.00 30.09 -27.99
C HIS A 50 2.33 30.08 -29.49
N HIS A 51 1.33 30.25 -30.36
CA HIS A 51 1.46 30.14 -31.82
C HIS A 51 2.09 28.81 -32.27
N LEU A 52 1.72 27.72 -31.61
CA LEU A 52 2.23 26.38 -31.87
C LEU A 52 1.21 25.53 -32.64
N GLN A 53 1.72 24.51 -33.33
CA GLN A 53 0.88 23.54 -34.01
C GLN A 53 0.17 22.64 -32.98
N LEU A 54 -1.15 22.54 -33.10
CA LEU A 54 -1.95 21.53 -32.42
C LEU A 54 -1.85 20.20 -33.19
N VAL A 55 -1.59 19.11 -32.47
CA VAL A 55 -1.44 17.77 -33.06
C VAL A 55 -2.31 16.77 -32.31
N ASP A 56 -3.02 15.93 -33.06
CA ASP A 56 -3.68 14.74 -32.52
C ASP A 56 -2.77 13.51 -32.68
N LEU A 57 -2.27 13.01 -31.56
CA LEU A 57 -1.36 11.86 -31.54
C LEU A 57 -2.08 10.52 -31.75
N ASN A 58 -3.41 10.47 -31.67
CA ASN A 58 -4.18 9.27 -31.98
C ASN A 58 -4.38 9.12 -33.49
N GLU A 59 -4.56 10.23 -34.20
CA GLU A 59 -4.65 10.24 -35.66
C GLU A 59 -3.27 10.10 -36.32
N THR A 60 -2.26 10.77 -35.75
CA THR A 60 -0.88 10.75 -36.26
C THR A 60 0.10 10.29 -35.18
N PRO A 61 0.12 8.99 -34.85
CA PRO A 61 0.98 8.48 -33.80
C PRO A 61 2.47 8.60 -34.15
N PRO A 62 3.35 8.83 -33.16
CA PRO A 62 4.79 8.76 -33.36
C PRO A 62 5.19 7.40 -33.92
N ARG A 63 6.11 7.40 -34.88
CA ARG A 63 6.66 6.16 -35.42
C ARG A 63 7.60 5.50 -34.40
N PRO A 64 7.75 4.16 -34.41
CA PRO A 64 8.59 3.45 -33.43
C PRO A 64 10.07 3.88 -33.42
N ASP A 65 10.61 4.37 -34.53
CA ASP A 65 11.97 4.90 -34.63
C ASP A 65 12.18 6.18 -33.80
N MET A 66 11.10 6.90 -33.46
CA MET A 66 11.16 8.07 -32.59
C MET A 66 11.62 7.73 -31.17
N ALA A 67 11.45 6.49 -30.72
CA ALA A 67 11.90 6.05 -29.39
C ALA A 67 13.43 6.18 -29.19
N GLY A 68 14.22 6.15 -30.28
CA GLY A 68 15.68 6.31 -30.20
C GLY A 68 16.14 7.75 -29.94
N HIS A 69 15.25 8.72 -29.97
CA HIS A 69 15.58 10.14 -29.91
C HIS A 69 15.48 10.76 -28.51
N MET A 70 14.75 10.12 -27.59
CA MET A 70 14.57 10.56 -26.22
C MET A 70 14.50 9.35 -25.27
N ASN A 71 14.95 9.51 -24.02
CA ASN A 71 14.80 8.48 -23.01
C ASN A 71 13.36 8.50 -22.45
N GLY A 72 12.72 7.34 -22.33
CA GLY A 72 11.36 7.22 -21.78
C GLY A 72 11.17 7.83 -20.39
N LEU A 73 12.21 7.85 -19.55
CA LEU A 73 12.14 8.49 -18.22
C LEU A 73 12.15 10.01 -18.29
N ASP A 74 12.91 10.57 -19.24
CA ASP A 74 12.89 12.02 -19.47
C ASP A 74 11.53 12.41 -20.07
N CYS A 75 10.99 11.61 -21.00
CA CYS A 75 9.64 11.76 -21.52
C CYS A 75 8.59 11.81 -20.39
N LEU A 76 8.63 10.87 -19.44
CA LEU A 76 7.75 10.85 -18.26
C LEU A 76 7.96 12.05 -17.35
N LYS A 77 9.22 12.38 -17.06
CA LYS A 77 9.57 13.47 -16.14
C LYS A 77 9.10 14.83 -16.64
N PHE A 78 9.22 15.07 -17.94
CA PHE A 78 8.89 16.35 -18.56
C PHE A 78 7.48 16.39 -19.16
N GLY A 79 6.76 15.27 -19.20
CA GLY A 79 5.44 15.21 -19.84
C GLY A 79 5.54 15.43 -21.35
N VAL A 80 6.50 14.80 -22.01
CA VAL A 80 6.78 15.00 -23.44
C VAL A 80 6.97 13.69 -24.19
N VAL A 81 6.70 13.69 -25.49
CA VAL A 81 6.96 12.53 -26.35
C VAL A 81 7.51 12.98 -27.71
N PRO A 82 8.58 12.35 -28.25
CA PRO A 82 9.06 12.67 -29.58
C PRO A 82 8.03 12.24 -30.62
N TRP A 83 7.57 13.17 -31.46
CA TRP A 83 6.48 12.93 -32.40
C TRP A 83 6.98 12.68 -33.83
N SER A 84 7.79 13.59 -34.36
CA SER A 84 8.28 13.52 -35.74
C SER A 84 9.65 14.15 -35.89
N LYS A 85 10.35 13.83 -36.98
CA LYS A 85 11.70 14.33 -37.28
C LYS A 85 11.74 15.05 -38.61
N LEU A 86 12.26 16.27 -38.59
CA LEU A 86 12.50 17.13 -39.74
C LEU A 86 13.99 17.46 -39.84
N GLY A 87 14.74 16.65 -40.58
CA GLY A 87 16.19 16.80 -40.69
C GLY A 87 16.90 16.55 -39.36
N LYS A 88 17.50 17.60 -38.77
CA LYS A 88 18.13 17.57 -37.44
C LYS A 88 17.20 18.04 -36.30
N THR A 89 15.97 18.44 -36.65
CA THR A 89 14.99 18.94 -35.69
C THR A 89 13.99 17.86 -35.35
N ILE A 90 13.77 17.63 -34.06
CA ILE A 90 12.76 16.71 -33.53
C ILE A 90 11.59 17.55 -33.03
N LEU A 91 10.40 17.28 -33.55
CA LEU A 91 9.16 17.80 -33.03
C LEU A 91 8.76 16.96 -31.82
N VAL A 92 8.52 17.63 -30.69
CA VAL A 92 8.23 17.02 -29.41
C VAL A 92 6.86 17.47 -28.95
N ALA A 93 5.95 16.53 -28.73
CA ALA A 93 4.62 16.85 -28.22
C ALA A 93 4.68 17.12 -26.71
N THR A 94 4.01 18.18 -26.26
CA THR A 94 3.94 18.61 -24.86
C THR A 94 2.57 19.22 -24.53
N ASP A 95 2.13 19.06 -23.28
CA ASP A 95 0.96 19.76 -22.71
C ASP A 95 1.35 21.09 -22.01
N GLN A 96 2.65 21.34 -21.82
CA GLN A 96 3.20 22.48 -21.07
C GLN A 96 4.22 23.26 -21.93
N PRO A 97 3.76 23.97 -22.98
CA PRO A 97 4.66 24.71 -23.88
C PRO A 97 5.44 25.82 -23.18
N ASP A 98 4.94 26.34 -22.05
CA ASP A 98 5.59 27.34 -21.21
C ASP A 98 6.86 26.84 -20.51
N ARG A 99 6.99 25.52 -20.31
CA ARG A 99 8.14 24.89 -19.65
C ARG A 99 9.07 24.15 -20.61
N PHE A 100 8.86 24.32 -21.92
CA PHE A 100 9.59 23.56 -22.91
C PHE A 100 11.10 23.89 -22.95
N ASP A 101 11.48 25.11 -22.55
CA ASP A 101 12.89 25.50 -22.49
C ASP A 101 13.69 24.61 -21.51
N ASP A 102 13.09 24.17 -20.40
CA ASP A 102 13.70 23.23 -19.45
C ASP A 102 14.02 21.88 -20.10
N VAL A 103 13.15 21.46 -21.03
CA VAL A 103 13.30 20.22 -21.80
C VAL A 103 14.47 20.35 -22.76
N VAL A 104 14.57 21.49 -23.46
CA VAL A 104 15.68 21.80 -24.38
C VAL A 104 17.00 21.83 -23.61
N ASP A 105 17.10 22.54 -22.50
CA ASP A 105 18.33 22.67 -21.72
C ASP A 105 18.86 21.31 -21.21
N ARG A 106 17.93 20.41 -20.87
CA ARG A 106 18.27 19.05 -20.41
C ARG A 106 18.70 18.14 -21.55
N LEU A 107 18.02 18.21 -22.70
CA LEU A 107 18.17 17.29 -23.83
C LEU A 107 19.14 17.76 -24.92
N ALA A 108 19.47 19.05 -24.98
CA ALA A 108 20.38 19.65 -25.97
C ALA A 108 21.78 19.04 -25.98
N ARG A 109 22.12 18.22 -24.97
CA ARG A 109 23.36 17.42 -24.93
C ARG A 109 23.46 16.37 -26.05
N ALA A 110 22.37 16.07 -26.77
CA ALA A 110 22.30 15.03 -27.81
C ALA A 110 22.53 15.53 -29.25
N GLY A 111 22.85 16.81 -29.47
CA GLY A 111 23.19 17.34 -30.81
C GLY A 111 22.01 17.47 -31.80
N ASN A 112 20.77 17.24 -31.36
CA ASN A 112 19.54 17.51 -32.10
C ASN A 112 18.90 18.82 -31.61
N SER A 113 18.19 19.51 -32.50
CA SER A 113 17.32 20.63 -32.13
C SER A 113 15.93 20.11 -31.79
N TYR A 114 15.29 20.65 -30.76
CA TYR A 114 13.95 20.23 -30.33
C TYR A 114 12.98 21.39 -30.50
N LEU A 115 11.79 21.14 -31.06
CA LEU A 115 10.72 22.13 -31.18
C LEU A 115 9.42 21.57 -30.60
N PRO A 116 8.65 22.37 -29.85
CA PRO A 116 7.42 21.91 -29.25
C PRO A 116 6.28 21.86 -30.27
N VAL A 117 5.42 20.85 -30.15
CA VAL A 117 4.05 20.83 -30.67
C VAL A 117 3.11 20.58 -29.51
N VAL A 118 1.90 21.13 -29.57
CA VAL A 118 0.95 21.00 -28.46
C VAL A 118 0.05 19.79 -28.69
N ALA A 119 -0.03 18.93 -27.68
CA ALA A 119 -0.92 17.77 -27.68
C ALA A 119 -1.54 17.57 -26.30
N ARG A 120 -2.61 16.79 -26.24
CA ARG A 120 -3.28 16.44 -25.00
C ARG A 120 -2.37 15.62 -24.08
N LYS A 121 -2.44 15.86 -22.78
CA LYS A 121 -1.67 15.13 -21.76
C LYS A 121 -2.03 13.65 -21.77
N SER A 122 -3.32 13.33 -21.88
CA SER A 122 -3.83 11.96 -21.98
C SER A 122 -3.20 11.20 -23.17
N GLN A 123 -3.09 11.86 -24.32
CA GLN A 123 -2.46 11.31 -25.51
C GLN A 123 -0.95 11.14 -25.36
N ILE A 124 -0.26 12.11 -24.76
CA ILE A 124 1.19 12.03 -24.49
C ILE A 124 1.49 10.80 -23.62
N ASN A 125 0.77 10.62 -22.51
CA ASN A 125 0.94 9.47 -21.62
C ASN A 125 0.67 8.13 -22.32
N GLN A 126 -0.34 8.08 -23.19
CA GLN A 126 -0.64 6.90 -24.02
C GLN A 126 0.50 6.59 -24.98
N GLN A 127 1.05 7.59 -25.67
CA GLN A 127 2.16 7.39 -26.61
C GLN A 127 3.48 7.05 -25.91
N ILE A 128 3.73 7.59 -24.72
CA ILE A 128 4.87 7.17 -23.87
C ILE A 128 4.76 5.68 -23.55
N SER A 129 3.57 5.22 -23.16
CA SER A 129 3.31 3.79 -22.90
C SER A 129 3.46 2.94 -24.16
N ALA A 130 3.03 3.44 -25.33
CA ALA A 130 3.17 2.73 -26.59
C ALA A 130 4.64 2.59 -27.04
N LEU A 131 5.45 3.65 -26.91
CA LEU A 131 6.85 3.65 -27.35
C LEU A 131 7.81 2.99 -26.36
N TYR A 132 7.66 3.29 -25.07
CA TYR A 132 8.63 2.93 -24.02
C TYR A 132 8.08 1.92 -23.00
N GLY A 133 6.82 1.52 -23.14
CA GLY A 133 6.10 0.74 -22.14
C GLY A 133 6.79 -0.57 -21.74
N GLN A 134 7.35 -1.31 -22.69
CA GLN A 134 8.09 -2.56 -22.38
C GLN A 134 9.34 -2.31 -21.54
N GLU A 135 10.14 -1.30 -21.88
CA GLU A 135 11.34 -0.93 -21.13
C GLU A 135 10.99 -0.47 -19.72
N LEU A 136 10.01 0.43 -19.61
CA LEU A 136 9.52 0.96 -18.33
C LEU A 136 8.92 -0.16 -17.46
N ALA A 137 8.19 -1.10 -18.05
CA ALA A 137 7.64 -2.25 -17.34
C ALA A 137 8.72 -3.25 -16.88
N CYS A 138 9.79 -3.46 -17.66
CA CYS A 138 10.95 -4.26 -17.24
C CYS A 138 11.68 -3.59 -16.06
N ARG A 139 11.86 -2.26 -16.14
CA ARG A 139 12.45 -1.46 -15.06
C ARG A 139 11.58 -1.50 -13.81
N ALA A 140 10.26 -1.44 -13.93
CA ALA A 140 9.33 -1.54 -12.81
C ALA A 140 9.46 -2.86 -12.04
N GLY A 141 9.81 -3.95 -12.72
CA GLY A 141 10.13 -5.24 -12.11
C GLY A 141 11.48 -5.29 -11.37
N SER A 142 12.34 -4.28 -11.52
CA SER A 142 13.74 -4.35 -11.12
C SER A 142 14.31 -3.15 -10.39
N ARG A 143 13.45 -2.21 -9.94
CA ARG A 143 13.85 -0.95 -9.29
C ARG A 143 14.66 -1.14 -8.01
N VAL A 144 14.17 -1.99 -7.09
CA VAL A 144 14.79 -2.20 -5.77
C VAL A 144 16.12 -2.93 -5.91
N ALA A 145 17.11 -2.49 -5.13
CA ALA A 145 18.45 -3.09 -5.12
C ALA A 145 18.41 -4.57 -4.69
N LEU A 146 19.37 -5.36 -5.19
CA LEU A 146 19.36 -6.83 -4.99
C LEU A 146 19.54 -7.25 -3.52
N ASP A 147 20.21 -6.43 -2.70
CA ASP A 147 20.39 -6.70 -1.28
C ASP A 147 19.08 -6.57 -0.50
N GLU A 148 18.17 -5.69 -0.93
CA GLU A 148 16.87 -5.43 -0.32
C GLU A 148 15.68 -6.03 -1.09
N SER A 149 15.92 -6.75 -2.19
CA SER A 149 14.88 -7.43 -2.99
C SER A 149 14.91 -8.95 -2.84
N CYS A 150 13.74 -9.58 -2.91
CA CYS A 150 13.58 -11.03 -2.97
C CYS A 150 13.71 -11.62 -4.39
N ARG A 151 13.93 -10.80 -5.43
CA ARG A 151 13.99 -11.26 -6.84
C ARG A 151 14.97 -12.42 -7.09
N ILE A 152 16.09 -12.45 -6.39
CA ILE A 152 17.12 -13.51 -6.53
C ILE A 152 16.62 -14.91 -6.14
N TRP A 153 15.47 -15.03 -5.48
CA TRP A 153 14.93 -16.33 -5.06
C TRP A 153 14.28 -17.13 -6.21
N GLN A 154 14.01 -16.51 -7.36
CA GLN A 154 13.44 -17.20 -8.53
C GLN A 154 14.32 -18.36 -9.01
N GLY A 155 15.65 -18.30 -8.83
CA GLY A 155 16.58 -19.32 -9.30
C GLY A 155 16.93 -20.45 -8.31
N ARG A 156 16.40 -20.45 -7.06
CA ARG A 156 16.88 -21.36 -5.99
C ARG A 156 15.83 -22.31 -5.41
N SER A 157 14.75 -22.60 -6.14
CA SER A 157 13.64 -23.41 -5.59
C SER A 157 14.06 -24.83 -5.18
N HIS A 158 14.81 -25.54 -6.02
CA HIS A 158 15.26 -26.92 -5.75
C HIS A 158 16.13 -27.05 -4.49
N HIS A 159 16.98 -26.06 -4.21
CA HIS A 159 17.79 -26.06 -2.99
C HIS A 159 16.92 -25.97 -1.75
N ARG A 160 15.85 -25.15 -1.75
CA ARG A 160 14.97 -24.97 -0.58
C ARG A 160 14.18 -26.23 -0.26
N SER A 161 13.65 -26.91 -1.28
CA SER A 161 12.99 -28.20 -1.08
C SER A 161 13.95 -29.24 -0.50
N GLY A 162 15.21 -29.26 -0.97
CA GLY A 162 16.25 -30.13 -0.41
C GLY A 162 16.54 -29.82 1.08
N TRP A 163 16.73 -28.55 1.43
CA TRP A 163 16.92 -28.13 2.83
C TRP A 163 15.71 -28.45 3.72
N ALA A 164 14.49 -28.28 3.21
CA ALA A 164 13.27 -28.61 3.93
C ALA A 164 13.14 -30.11 4.21
N ILE A 165 13.37 -30.96 3.19
CA ILE A 165 13.36 -32.42 3.34
C ILE A 165 14.42 -32.86 4.33
N MET A 166 15.65 -32.32 4.22
CA MET A 166 16.73 -32.63 5.16
C MET A 166 16.36 -32.22 6.59
N THR A 167 15.78 -31.03 6.78
CA THR A 167 15.35 -30.55 8.10
C THR A 167 14.26 -31.46 8.69
N LEU A 168 13.27 -31.85 7.89
CA LEU A 168 12.22 -32.78 8.31
C LEU A 168 12.77 -34.16 8.63
N ALA A 169 13.72 -34.67 7.85
CA ALA A 169 14.37 -35.96 8.11
C ALA A 169 15.18 -35.94 9.41
N ILE A 170 15.90 -34.86 9.70
CA ILE A 170 16.61 -34.67 10.97
C ILE A 170 15.63 -34.57 12.14
N LEU A 171 14.55 -33.79 12.00
CA LEU A 171 13.54 -33.68 13.05
C LEU A 171 12.83 -35.01 13.30
N ALA A 172 12.54 -35.78 12.25
CA ALA A 172 11.94 -37.10 12.36
C ALA A 172 12.88 -38.11 13.03
N SER A 173 14.18 -38.12 12.68
CA SER A 173 15.15 -39.01 13.31
C SER A 173 15.35 -38.66 14.79
N LEU A 174 15.44 -37.38 15.13
CA LEU A 174 15.50 -36.91 16.51
C LEU A 174 14.22 -37.27 17.29
N ALA A 175 13.04 -37.10 16.69
CA ALA A 175 11.77 -37.47 17.32
C ALA A 175 11.65 -38.99 17.55
N MET A 176 12.23 -39.81 16.66
CA MET A 176 12.26 -41.27 16.82
C MET A 176 13.22 -41.71 17.93
N TRP A 177 14.41 -41.10 18.02
CA TRP A 177 15.46 -41.55 18.94
C TRP A 177 15.36 -40.88 20.33
N HIS A 178 14.88 -39.64 20.37
CA HIS A 178 14.76 -38.82 21.58
C HIS A 178 13.43 -38.03 21.58
N PRO A 179 12.27 -38.71 21.65
CA PRO A 179 10.96 -38.06 21.50
C PRO A 179 10.71 -36.95 22.53
N ALA A 180 10.97 -37.21 23.81
CA ALA A 180 10.69 -36.25 24.89
C ALA A 180 11.55 -34.97 24.77
N TRP A 181 12.85 -35.12 24.51
CA TRP A 181 13.76 -34.00 24.34
C TRP A 181 13.51 -33.24 23.04
N THR A 182 13.22 -33.92 21.94
CA THR A 182 12.88 -33.27 20.66
C THR A 182 11.64 -32.40 20.83
N PHE A 183 10.59 -32.93 21.46
CA PHE A 183 9.38 -32.17 21.74
C PHE A 183 9.64 -30.98 22.67
N THR A 184 10.44 -31.19 23.71
CA THR A 184 10.83 -30.14 24.67
C THR A 184 11.56 -28.99 23.97
N VAL A 185 12.55 -29.29 23.13
CA VAL A 185 13.31 -28.26 22.39
C VAL A 185 12.40 -27.48 21.43
N LEU A 186 11.48 -28.16 20.74
CA LEU A 186 10.51 -27.48 19.86
C LEU A 186 9.59 -26.55 20.66
N ILE A 187 9.12 -26.95 21.84
CA ILE A 187 8.33 -26.07 22.71
C ILE A 187 9.16 -24.92 23.25
N LEU A 188 10.41 -25.13 23.66
CA LEU A 188 11.27 -24.03 24.10
C LEU A 188 11.50 -23.00 22.99
N GLY A 189 11.64 -23.45 21.74
CA GLY A 189 11.67 -22.56 20.57
C GLY A 189 10.37 -21.77 20.38
N ALA A 190 9.22 -22.44 20.50
CA ALA A 190 7.90 -21.80 20.44
C ALA A 190 7.62 -20.85 21.60
N LEU A 191 8.17 -21.16 22.78
CA LEU A 191 8.10 -20.33 23.97
C LEU A 191 8.92 -19.05 23.78
N LEU A 192 10.12 -19.15 23.23
CA LEU A 192 10.97 -17.98 22.97
C LEU A 192 10.25 -16.95 22.10
N THR A 193 9.68 -17.39 20.97
CA THR A 193 8.92 -16.51 20.07
C THR A 193 7.64 -16.00 20.74
N SER A 194 7.00 -16.82 21.59
CA SER A 194 5.84 -16.38 22.37
C SER A 194 6.17 -15.33 23.43
N ILE A 195 7.29 -15.46 24.13
CA ILE A 195 7.79 -14.45 25.07
C ILE A 195 8.04 -13.13 24.33
N MET A 196 8.67 -13.17 23.15
CA MET A 196 8.89 -11.98 22.34
C MET A 196 7.56 -11.27 21.99
N THR A 197 6.57 -12.02 21.47
CA THR A 197 5.27 -11.45 21.08
C THR A 197 4.47 -10.94 22.28
N VAL A 198 4.40 -11.71 23.38
CA VAL A 198 3.68 -11.30 24.60
C VAL A 198 4.32 -10.08 25.23
N THR A 199 5.66 -10.01 25.25
CA THR A 199 6.40 -8.84 25.74
C THR A 199 6.09 -7.63 24.87
N LEU A 200 6.18 -7.76 23.55
CA LEU A 200 5.87 -6.67 22.62
C LEU A 200 4.42 -6.19 22.79
N ARG A 201 3.45 -7.10 22.85
CA ARG A 201 2.03 -6.76 23.00
C ARG A 201 1.75 -6.13 24.36
N SER A 202 2.39 -6.60 25.43
CA SER A 202 2.28 -6.01 26.77
C SER A 202 2.83 -4.58 26.79
N LEU A 203 4.04 -4.38 26.25
CA LEU A 203 4.67 -3.07 26.16
C LEU A 203 3.90 -2.11 25.25
N ALA A 204 3.41 -2.59 24.11
CA ALA A 204 2.60 -1.81 23.19
C ALA A 204 1.26 -1.42 23.82
N PHE A 205 0.58 -2.35 24.50
CA PHE A 205 -0.64 -2.07 25.24
C PHE A 205 -0.40 -1.00 26.30
N PHE A 206 0.64 -1.18 27.14
CA PHE A 206 1.04 -0.22 28.17
C PHE A 206 1.39 1.15 27.58
N ALA A 207 2.20 1.18 26.52
CA ALA A 207 2.59 2.40 25.82
C ALA A 207 1.37 3.14 25.25
N LYS A 208 0.41 2.40 24.69
CA LYS A 208 -0.83 2.97 24.16
C LYS A 208 -1.73 3.53 25.27
N THR A 209 -1.79 2.89 26.42
CA THR A 209 -2.72 3.27 27.50
C THR A 209 -2.17 4.34 28.43
N PHE A 210 -0.87 4.32 28.73
CA PHE A 210 -0.28 5.15 29.79
C PHE A 210 0.70 6.20 29.30
N LEU A 211 1.40 5.97 28.18
CA LEU A 211 2.25 7.02 27.63
C LEU A 211 1.39 8.05 26.90
N SER A 212 1.63 9.33 27.16
CA SER A 212 1.03 10.39 26.37
C SER A 212 1.41 10.21 24.91
N ALA A 213 0.47 10.43 24.00
CA ALA A 213 0.85 10.65 22.61
C ALA A 213 1.84 11.83 22.59
N PRO A 214 2.90 11.78 21.76
CA PRO A 214 3.69 12.97 21.50
C PRO A 214 2.75 14.13 21.21
N PRO A 215 2.96 15.32 21.79
CA PRO A 215 2.09 16.44 21.54
C PRO A 215 2.06 16.68 20.03
N GLU A 216 0.89 16.42 19.44
CA GLU A 216 0.59 16.85 18.09
C GLU A 216 0.74 18.37 18.14
N LYS A 217 1.73 18.93 17.42
CA LYS A 217 1.83 20.38 17.26
C LYS A 217 0.59 20.81 16.48
N ARG A 218 -0.52 21.01 17.17
CA ARG A 218 -1.71 21.66 16.63
C ARG A 218 -1.39 23.14 16.54
N SER A 219 -0.86 23.53 15.39
CA SER A 219 -0.95 24.90 14.93
C SER A 219 -2.44 25.31 14.94
N ARG A 220 -2.76 26.48 15.48
CA ARG A 220 -4.09 27.05 15.28
C ARG A 220 -4.23 27.26 13.77
N LEU A 221 -5.41 27.02 13.20
CA LEU A 221 -5.74 27.23 11.76
C LEU A 221 -5.28 28.59 11.15
N GLY A 222 -4.75 29.53 11.94
CA GLY A 222 -4.18 30.80 11.50
C GLY A 222 -2.64 30.90 11.42
N ASP A 223 -1.86 29.94 11.94
CA ASP A 223 -0.38 30.01 11.93
C ASP A 223 0.28 29.21 10.78
N ILE A 224 -0.53 28.54 9.95
CA ILE A 224 -0.05 27.90 8.72
C ILE A 224 0.21 29.05 7.74
N PRO A 225 1.45 29.28 7.26
CA PRO A 225 1.67 30.14 6.11
C PRO A 225 0.68 29.66 5.04
N ARG A 226 0.03 30.55 4.28
CA ARG A 226 -0.83 30.15 3.15
C ARG A 226 0.03 29.52 2.04
N SER A 227 0.69 28.40 2.33
CA SER A 227 1.36 27.54 1.38
C SER A 227 0.26 26.92 0.53
N ARG A 228 0.45 26.97 -0.79
CA ARG A 228 -0.49 26.38 -1.72
C ARG A 228 -0.63 24.89 -1.41
N LEU A 229 -1.85 24.37 -1.52
CA LEU A 229 -2.13 22.96 -1.34
C LEU A 229 -1.37 22.13 -2.40
N PRO A 230 -0.71 21.02 -2.01
CA PRO A 230 0.03 20.18 -2.93
C PRO A 230 -0.88 19.31 -3.80
N LYS A 231 -0.39 18.91 -4.96
CA LYS A 231 -1.01 17.86 -5.77
C LYS A 231 -0.78 16.48 -5.12
N VAL A 232 -1.82 15.66 -5.07
CA VAL A 232 -1.82 14.30 -4.51
C VAL A 232 -2.20 13.31 -5.59
N SER A 233 -1.35 12.32 -5.84
CA SER A 233 -1.65 11.21 -6.74
C SER A 233 -1.95 9.97 -5.93
N VAL A 234 -3.05 9.28 -6.18
CA VAL A 234 -3.40 8.04 -5.50
C VAL A 234 -3.49 6.91 -6.51
N LEU A 235 -2.67 5.88 -6.31
CA LEU A 235 -2.65 4.68 -7.13
C LEU A 235 -3.72 3.70 -6.65
N VAL A 236 -4.54 3.19 -7.56
CA VAL A 236 -5.57 2.19 -7.28
C VAL A 236 -5.41 1.02 -8.24
N PRO A 237 -4.74 -0.08 -7.83
CA PRO A 237 -4.54 -1.23 -8.68
C PRO A 237 -5.85 -2.04 -8.82
N LEU A 238 -6.20 -2.35 -10.05
CA LEU A 238 -7.38 -3.12 -10.42
C LEU A 238 -6.95 -4.39 -11.17
N PHE A 239 -7.58 -5.51 -10.85
CA PHE A 239 -7.32 -6.76 -11.55
C PHE A 239 -8.56 -7.66 -11.49
N GLN A 240 -9.21 -7.95 -12.62
CA GLN A 240 -10.45 -8.72 -12.70
C GLN A 240 -11.57 -8.18 -11.79
N GLU A 241 -11.91 -6.90 -11.94
CA GLU A 241 -12.94 -6.21 -11.14
C GLU A 241 -14.12 -5.79 -12.03
N GLU A 242 -15.30 -6.39 -11.83
CA GLU A 242 -16.51 -6.09 -12.62
C GLU A 242 -17.48 -5.16 -11.85
N GLU A 243 -17.89 -5.55 -10.64
CA GLU A 243 -18.91 -4.82 -9.86
C GLU A 243 -18.36 -3.62 -9.07
N ILE A 244 -17.05 -3.63 -8.78
CA ILE A 244 -16.43 -2.69 -7.85
C ILE A 244 -16.11 -1.33 -8.49
N ALA A 245 -15.88 -1.26 -9.81
CA ALA A 245 -15.41 -0.05 -10.48
C ALA A 245 -16.37 1.15 -10.30
N THR A 246 -17.67 0.96 -10.53
CA THR A 246 -18.67 2.03 -10.38
C THR A 246 -18.79 2.49 -8.91
N ALA A 247 -18.81 1.53 -7.98
CA ALA A 247 -18.88 1.84 -6.55
C ALA A 247 -17.61 2.56 -6.06
N LEU A 248 -16.44 2.15 -6.55
CA LEU A 248 -15.15 2.80 -6.28
C LEU A 248 -15.16 4.25 -6.78
N ILE A 249 -15.51 4.47 -8.05
CA ILE A 249 -15.55 5.83 -8.64
C ILE A 249 -16.52 6.72 -7.85
N ALA A 250 -17.71 6.22 -7.49
CA ALA A 250 -18.67 6.97 -6.70
C ALA A 250 -18.14 7.31 -5.30
N ARG A 251 -17.42 6.39 -4.64
CA ARG A 251 -16.80 6.61 -3.32
C ARG A 251 -15.68 7.64 -3.39
N LEU A 252 -14.72 7.47 -4.31
CA LEU A 252 -13.59 8.37 -4.46
C LEU A 252 -14.00 9.76 -4.96
N SER A 253 -15.10 9.85 -5.73
CA SER A 253 -15.65 11.14 -6.16
C SER A 253 -16.15 11.99 -4.98
N ARG A 254 -16.53 11.38 -3.86
CA ARG A 254 -17.01 12.09 -2.66
C ARG A 254 -15.91 12.82 -1.90
N LEU A 255 -14.64 12.46 -2.08
CA LEU A 255 -13.51 13.08 -1.37
C LEU A 255 -13.55 14.61 -1.47
N ARG A 256 -13.34 15.29 -0.36
CA ARG A 256 -13.49 16.76 -0.26
C ARG A 256 -12.35 17.53 -0.93
N TYR A 257 -11.16 16.95 -1.00
CA TYR A 257 -9.96 17.62 -1.52
C TYR A 257 -10.16 18.25 -2.92
N PRO A 258 -9.57 19.42 -3.21
CA PRO A 258 -9.74 20.09 -4.50
C PRO A 258 -9.42 19.17 -5.68
N LYS A 259 -10.38 18.97 -6.58
CA LYS A 259 -10.28 17.97 -7.66
C LYS A 259 -9.16 18.27 -8.64
N ALA A 260 -8.82 19.55 -8.84
CA ALA A 260 -7.67 19.95 -9.66
C ALA A 260 -6.32 19.53 -9.06
N LEU A 261 -6.25 19.29 -7.76
CA LEU A 261 -5.05 18.84 -7.04
C LEU A 261 -5.07 17.34 -6.71
N LEU A 262 -6.10 16.62 -7.15
CA LEU A 262 -6.21 15.18 -6.95
C LEU A 262 -5.98 14.48 -8.29
N GLN A 263 -5.20 13.41 -8.29
CA GLN A 263 -5.04 12.53 -9.44
C GLN A 263 -5.29 11.09 -8.97
N ILE A 264 -6.39 10.48 -9.38
CA ILE A 264 -6.66 9.07 -9.09
C ILE A 264 -6.19 8.24 -10.30
N VAL A 265 -5.18 7.40 -10.11
CA VAL A 265 -4.60 6.59 -11.17
C VAL A 265 -5.09 5.16 -11.02
N LEU A 266 -6.02 4.75 -11.88
CA LEU A 266 -6.49 3.37 -11.99
C LEU A 266 -5.44 2.56 -12.75
N VAL A 267 -4.82 1.60 -12.07
CA VAL A 267 -3.72 0.82 -12.62
C VAL A 267 -4.22 -0.55 -13.06
N LEU A 268 -4.18 -0.81 -14.36
CA LEU A 268 -4.59 -2.06 -14.97
C LEU A 268 -3.37 -2.84 -15.43
N GLU A 269 -3.54 -4.13 -15.63
CA GLU A 269 -2.51 -5.02 -16.18
C GLU A 269 -2.94 -5.49 -17.57
N GLU A 270 -2.02 -5.48 -18.54
CA GLU A 270 -2.32 -5.89 -19.92
C GLU A 270 -3.00 -7.27 -19.96
N GLY A 271 -4.04 -7.37 -20.80
CA GLY A 271 -4.85 -8.57 -20.96
C GLY A 271 -5.96 -8.75 -19.92
N ASP A 272 -6.16 -7.81 -18.99
CA ASP A 272 -7.37 -7.75 -18.16
C ASP A 272 -8.54 -7.09 -18.91
N THR A 273 -9.10 -7.83 -19.87
CA THR A 273 -10.20 -7.32 -20.73
C THR A 273 -11.45 -6.98 -19.92
N LEU A 274 -11.75 -7.74 -18.85
CA LEU A 274 -12.93 -7.52 -18.01
C LEU A 274 -12.92 -6.13 -17.37
N THR A 275 -11.84 -5.79 -16.66
CA THR A 275 -11.69 -4.49 -16.01
C THR A 275 -11.60 -3.37 -17.04
N ARG A 276 -10.84 -3.57 -18.11
CA ARG A 276 -10.68 -2.57 -19.19
C ARG A 276 -12.03 -2.24 -19.83
N ASP A 277 -12.81 -3.24 -20.19
CA ASP A 277 -14.09 -3.03 -20.87
C ASP A 277 -15.12 -2.39 -19.91
N THR A 278 -15.03 -2.67 -18.62
CA THR A 278 -15.86 -2.03 -17.58
C THR A 278 -15.53 -0.55 -17.42
N ILE A 279 -14.25 -0.21 -17.37
CA ILE A 279 -13.80 1.19 -17.29
C ILE A 279 -14.12 1.94 -18.58
N ALA A 280 -13.95 1.33 -19.75
CA ALA A 280 -14.26 1.94 -21.04
C ALA A 280 -15.75 2.31 -21.18
N ARG A 281 -16.65 1.59 -20.50
CA ARG A 281 -18.09 1.90 -20.44
C ARG A 281 -18.48 2.90 -19.35
N THR A 282 -17.53 3.31 -18.51
CA THR A 282 -17.80 4.19 -17.37
C THR A 282 -17.28 5.60 -17.65
N THR A 283 -18.12 6.62 -17.46
CA THR A 283 -17.68 8.02 -17.57
C THR A 283 -16.80 8.37 -16.38
N LEU A 284 -15.50 8.53 -16.63
CA LEU A 284 -14.54 8.91 -15.60
C LEU A 284 -14.51 10.44 -15.42
N PRO A 285 -14.49 10.94 -14.18
CA PRO A 285 -14.22 12.36 -13.94
C PRO A 285 -12.81 12.76 -14.40
N PRO A 286 -12.57 14.04 -14.74
CA PRO A 286 -11.30 14.49 -15.33
C PRO A 286 -10.04 14.28 -14.48
N TRP A 287 -10.21 14.09 -13.16
CA TRP A 287 -9.10 13.83 -12.24
C TRP A 287 -8.79 12.33 -12.06
N PHE A 288 -9.47 11.45 -12.82
CA PHE A 288 -9.13 10.04 -12.93
C PHE A 288 -8.32 9.80 -14.20
N GLU A 289 -7.26 9.02 -14.08
CA GLU A 289 -6.43 8.55 -15.19
C GLU A 289 -6.37 7.02 -15.17
N VAL A 290 -6.25 6.41 -16.35
CA VAL A 290 -6.15 4.96 -16.51
C VAL A 290 -4.78 4.64 -17.09
N ILE A 291 -4.02 3.80 -16.41
CA ILE A 291 -2.70 3.35 -16.84
C ILE A 291 -2.72 1.83 -16.98
N GLU A 292 -2.62 1.35 -18.22
CA GLU A 292 -2.46 -0.08 -18.50
C GLU A 292 -0.96 -0.43 -18.51
N VAL A 293 -0.56 -1.33 -17.62
CA VAL A 293 0.83 -1.75 -17.47
C VAL A 293 1.13 -2.83 -18.52
N PRO A 294 2.08 -2.60 -19.43
CA PRO A 294 2.43 -3.58 -20.45
C PRO A 294 2.96 -4.87 -19.86
N GLN A 295 2.72 -5.97 -20.57
CA GLN A 295 3.28 -7.27 -20.26
C GLN A 295 4.79 -7.23 -20.54
N ALA A 296 5.57 -7.35 -19.48
CA ALA A 296 7.03 -7.41 -19.55
C ALA A 296 7.53 -8.66 -18.82
N GLY A 297 7.85 -9.69 -19.59
CA GLY A 297 8.24 -11.00 -19.07
C GLY A 297 7.06 -11.73 -18.42
N ARG A 298 7.35 -12.47 -17.34
CA ARG A 298 6.36 -13.33 -16.63
C ARG A 298 5.85 -12.72 -15.32
N LEU A 299 6.40 -11.59 -14.89
CA LEU A 299 6.03 -10.98 -13.61
C LEU A 299 4.79 -10.11 -13.79
N ARG A 300 3.70 -10.49 -13.12
CA ARG A 300 2.44 -9.73 -13.05
C ARG A 300 2.03 -9.63 -11.59
N THR A 301 2.29 -8.49 -10.96
CA THR A 301 2.15 -8.30 -9.51
C THR A 301 1.76 -6.85 -9.20
N LYS A 302 0.98 -6.64 -8.12
CA LYS A 302 0.63 -5.30 -7.61
C LYS A 302 1.84 -4.36 -7.48
N PRO A 303 2.95 -4.72 -6.79
CA PRO A 303 4.10 -3.81 -6.67
C PRO A 303 4.76 -3.45 -8.00
N ARG A 304 4.76 -4.35 -9.00
CA ARG A 304 5.24 -4.03 -10.35
C ARG A 304 4.35 -2.97 -11.01
N ALA A 305 3.04 -3.16 -10.94
CA ALA A 305 2.07 -2.24 -11.48
C ALA A 305 2.16 -0.86 -10.81
N LEU A 306 2.27 -0.82 -9.47
CA LEU A 306 2.49 0.41 -8.70
C LEU A 306 3.78 1.13 -9.11
N ASN A 307 4.89 0.39 -9.26
CA ASN A 307 6.16 0.95 -9.73
C ASN A 307 6.06 1.55 -11.13
N TYR A 308 5.32 0.92 -12.05
CA TYR A 308 5.13 1.44 -13.40
C TYR A 308 4.29 2.74 -13.37
N ALA A 309 3.15 2.70 -12.68
CA ALA A 309 2.22 3.83 -12.60
C ALA A 309 2.78 5.02 -11.79
N LEU A 310 3.71 4.78 -10.86
CA LEU A 310 4.38 5.84 -10.08
C LEU A 310 5.01 6.91 -10.97
N ASP A 311 5.57 6.54 -12.12
CA ASP A 311 6.23 7.50 -13.01
C ASP A 311 5.25 8.43 -13.74
N PHE A 312 3.98 8.03 -13.86
CA PHE A 312 2.90 8.83 -14.45
C PHE A 312 2.20 9.73 -13.41
N CYS A 313 2.51 9.54 -12.13
CA CYS A 313 1.98 10.39 -11.08
C CYS A 313 2.61 11.79 -11.15
N SER A 314 1.84 12.81 -10.83
CA SER A 314 2.27 14.22 -10.81
C SER A 314 2.26 14.84 -9.41
N GLY A 315 1.66 14.16 -8.43
CA GLY A 315 1.59 14.60 -7.05
C GLY A 315 2.94 14.55 -6.33
N THR A 316 3.13 15.44 -5.37
CA THR A 316 4.25 15.40 -4.42
C THR A 316 4.01 14.42 -3.28
N ILE A 317 2.74 14.04 -3.09
CA ILE A 317 2.30 12.96 -2.19
C ILE A 317 1.73 11.83 -3.04
N ILE A 318 2.19 10.60 -2.78
CA ILE A 318 1.73 9.37 -3.44
C ILE A 318 0.91 8.55 -2.46
N GLY A 319 -0.36 8.36 -2.76
CA GLY A 319 -1.29 7.49 -2.03
C GLY A 319 -1.41 6.11 -2.65
N VAL A 320 -1.84 5.12 -1.86
CA VAL A 320 -2.29 3.81 -2.36
C VAL A 320 -3.61 3.43 -1.71
N TRP A 321 -4.60 3.10 -2.54
CA TRP A 321 -5.85 2.44 -2.14
C TRP A 321 -6.04 1.14 -2.91
N ASP A 322 -6.76 0.19 -2.33
CA ASP A 322 -7.26 -1.02 -2.99
C ASP A 322 -8.66 -0.78 -3.58
N ALA A 323 -9.12 -1.67 -4.45
CA ALA A 323 -10.36 -1.49 -5.22
C ALA A 323 -11.61 -1.44 -4.33
N GLU A 324 -11.61 -2.18 -3.24
CA GLU A 324 -12.70 -2.29 -2.27
C GLU A 324 -12.73 -1.14 -1.25
N ASP A 325 -11.78 -0.21 -1.29
CA ASP A 325 -11.63 0.81 -0.25
C ASP A 325 -12.70 1.90 -0.28
N ALA A 326 -13.16 2.26 0.92
CA ALA A 326 -14.04 3.39 1.17
C ALA A 326 -13.37 4.34 2.18
N PRO A 327 -12.50 5.25 1.72
CA PRO A 327 -11.84 6.22 2.60
C PRO A 327 -12.84 7.24 3.16
N GLU A 328 -12.54 7.77 4.36
CA GLU A 328 -13.22 8.95 4.89
C GLU A 328 -13.13 10.15 3.94
N ILE A 329 -14.17 10.98 3.93
CA ILE A 329 -14.35 12.06 2.95
C ILE A 329 -13.25 13.13 3.03
N ASP A 330 -12.67 13.35 4.21
CA ASP A 330 -11.63 14.34 4.50
C ASP A 330 -10.23 13.72 4.67
N GLN A 331 -10.05 12.44 4.29
CA GLN A 331 -8.79 11.71 4.51
C GLN A 331 -7.58 12.42 3.88
N ILE A 332 -7.70 12.89 2.63
CA ILE A 332 -6.61 13.57 1.93
C ILE A 332 -6.28 14.92 2.57
N ASP A 333 -7.31 15.69 2.96
CA ASP A 333 -7.15 16.97 3.65
C ASP A 333 -6.26 16.81 4.89
N ARG A 334 -6.54 15.79 5.71
CA ARG A 334 -5.82 15.51 6.96
C ARG A 334 -4.38 15.06 6.71
N VAL A 335 -4.17 14.23 5.68
CA VAL A 335 -2.83 13.77 5.27
C VAL A 335 -1.97 14.95 4.83
N VAL A 336 -2.52 15.84 4.00
CA VAL A 336 -1.84 17.03 3.49
C VAL A 336 -1.51 18.00 4.63
N GLU A 337 -2.48 18.27 5.51
CA GLU A 337 -2.30 19.14 6.67
C GLU A 337 -1.19 18.62 7.59
N TYR A 338 -1.12 17.30 7.78
CA TYR A 338 -0.08 16.68 8.57
C TYR A 338 1.30 16.79 7.89
N PHE A 339 1.43 16.45 6.60
CA PHE A 339 2.71 16.54 5.91
C PHE A 339 3.26 17.97 5.81
N ALA A 340 2.38 18.98 5.79
CA ALA A 340 2.80 20.39 5.82
C ALA A 340 3.52 20.77 7.14
N GLN A 341 3.26 20.05 8.23
CA GLN A 341 3.78 20.33 9.57
C GLN A 341 4.77 19.27 10.07
N ALA A 342 4.79 18.11 9.42
CA ALA A 342 5.63 16.99 9.79
C ALA A 342 7.10 17.25 9.43
N PRO A 343 8.05 16.82 10.27
CA PRO A 343 9.46 16.79 9.92
C PRO A 343 9.74 16.06 8.59
N ASP A 344 10.82 16.45 7.91
CA ASP A 344 11.19 15.88 6.60
C ASP A 344 11.55 14.39 6.67
N ASP A 345 11.92 13.87 7.86
CA ASP A 345 12.20 12.45 8.06
C ASP A 345 10.92 11.59 8.15
N ILE A 346 9.72 12.21 8.21
CA ILE A 346 8.45 11.50 8.10
C ILE A 346 8.12 11.26 6.63
N ALA A 347 8.33 10.02 6.22
CA ALA A 347 8.17 9.59 4.84
C ALA A 347 6.78 9.08 4.52
N CYS A 348 6.10 8.49 5.49
CA CYS A 348 4.81 7.82 5.29
C CYS A 348 3.82 8.19 6.39
N VAL A 349 2.58 8.49 5.98
CA VAL A 349 1.40 8.47 6.83
C VAL A 349 0.60 7.21 6.52
N GLN A 350 0.32 6.44 7.56
CA GLN A 350 -0.55 5.26 7.50
C GLN A 350 -1.84 5.55 8.26
N GLY A 351 -2.99 5.43 7.58
CA GLY A 351 -4.30 5.47 8.22
C GLY A 351 -4.71 4.13 8.83
N VAL A 352 -5.90 4.11 9.42
CA VAL A 352 -6.50 2.94 10.09
C VAL A 352 -7.43 2.20 9.13
N LEU A 353 -7.38 0.88 9.16
CA LEU A 353 -8.33 0.04 8.44
C LEU A 353 -9.46 -0.42 9.36
N ASP A 354 -10.67 -0.42 8.82
CA ASP A 354 -11.87 -0.89 9.49
C ASP A 354 -12.84 -1.55 8.49
N TYR A 355 -13.90 -2.19 8.98
CA TYR A 355 -14.73 -3.06 8.15
C TYR A 355 -16.20 -2.72 8.21
N TYR A 356 -16.79 -2.52 7.04
CA TYR A 356 -18.21 -2.20 6.95
C TYR A 356 -19.14 -3.42 7.08
N ASN A 357 -18.64 -4.63 6.87
CA ASN A 357 -19.39 -5.89 6.94
C ASN A 357 -19.18 -6.67 8.26
N ALA A 358 -18.80 -5.97 9.34
CA ALA A 358 -18.53 -6.57 10.65
C ALA A 358 -19.71 -7.39 11.23
N ARG A 359 -20.94 -7.16 10.75
CA ARG A 359 -22.15 -7.82 11.24
C ARG A 359 -22.55 -9.08 10.46
N THR A 360 -21.88 -9.41 9.35
CA THR A 360 -22.25 -10.52 8.45
C THR A 360 -22.25 -11.88 9.15
N ASN A 361 -21.15 -12.28 9.78
CA ASN A 361 -21.08 -13.56 10.50
C ASN A 361 -19.99 -13.57 11.58
N TRP A 362 -19.78 -14.72 12.23
CA TRP A 362 -18.76 -14.85 13.28
C TRP A 362 -17.34 -14.56 12.80
N ILE A 363 -16.98 -14.97 11.57
CA ILE A 363 -15.65 -14.71 10.99
C ILE A 363 -15.45 -13.22 10.76
N SER A 364 -16.43 -12.51 10.17
CA SER A 364 -16.29 -11.06 9.94
C SER A 364 -16.22 -10.26 11.25
N ARG A 365 -16.92 -10.71 12.30
CA ARG A 365 -16.79 -10.13 13.66
C ARG A 365 -15.39 -10.30 14.21
N CYS A 366 -14.86 -11.52 14.20
CA CYS A 366 -13.50 -11.80 14.69
C CYS A 366 -12.44 -11.05 13.88
N PHE A 367 -12.60 -10.99 12.56
CA PHE A 367 -11.73 -10.22 11.66
C PHE A 367 -11.70 -8.74 12.07
N THR A 368 -12.87 -8.14 12.29
CA THR A 368 -12.98 -6.73 12.70
C THR A 368 -12.36 -6.48 14.07
N ILE A 369 -12.55 -7.39 15.04
CA ILE A 369 -11.95 -7.28 16.37
C ILE A 369 -10.42 -7.36 16.29
N GLU A 370 -9.89 -8.32 15.52
CA GLU A 370 -8.45 -8.48 15.32
C GLU A 370 -7.82 -7.20 14.75
N TYR A 371 -8.44 -6.62 13.73
CA TYR A 371 -7.97 -5.39 13.12
C TYR A 371 -8.11 -4.18 14.02
N ALA A 372 -9.19 -4.07 14.79
CA ALA A 372 -9.33 -3.04 15.81
C ALA A 372 -8.19 -3.17 16.85
N ALA A 373 -7.90 -4.39 17.31
CA ALA A 373 -6.79 -4.65 18.24
C ALA A 373 -5.44 -4.24 17.64
N TRP A 374 -5.21 -4.56 16.37
CA TRP A 374 -3.99 -4.18 15.66
C TRP A 374 -3.87 -2.66 15.51
N TRP A 375 -4.81 -2.01 14.82
CA TRP A 375 -4.72 -0.60 14.43
C TRP A 375 -4.97 0.40 15.55
N ARG A 376 -5.79 0.07 16.55
CA ARG A 376 -6.21 1.03 17.61
C ARG A 376 -5.49 0.83 18.93
N VAL A 377 -4.72 -0.26 19.08
CA VAL A 377 -4.04 -0.60 20.34
C VAL A 377 -2.59 -0.99 20.11
N VAL A 378 -2.34 -2.09 19.38
CA VAL A 378 -0.99 -2.67 19.26
C VAL A 378 -0.08 -1.79 18.43
N LEU A 379 -0.46 -1.43 17.20
CA LEU A 379 0.38 -0.65 16.29
C LEU A 379 0.68 0.77 16.81
N PRO A 380 -0.28 1.53 17.38
CA PRO A 380 0.03 2.79 18.06
C PRO A 380 0.98 2.63 19.24
N GLY A 381 0.88 1.52 19.97
CA GLY A 381 1.83 1.17 21.03
C GLY A 381 3.24 0.93 20.49
N ILE A 382 3.36 0.14 19.42
CA ILE A 382 4.63 -0.13 18.70
C ILE A 382 5.26 1.18 18.20
N ALA A 383 4.45 2.06 17.62
CA ALA A 383 4.89 3.37 17.16
C ALA A 383 5.45 4.23 18.31
N ARG A 384 4.79 4.24 19.47
CA ARG A 384 5.27 4.94 20.68
C ARG A 384 6.55 4.34 21.26
N LEU A 385 6.78 3.03 21.06
CA LEU A 385 8.04 2.36 21.43
C LEU A 385 9.19 2.65 20.44
N GLY A 386 8.95 3.40 19.36
CA GLY A 386 9.96 3.74 18.36
C GLY A 386 10.41 2.55 17.50
N MET A 387 9.62 1.46 17.48
CA MET A 387 9.88 0.25 16.71
C MET A 387 9.50 0.41 15.24
N VAL A 388 9.91 -0.54 14.40
CA VAL A 388 9.53 -0.56 12.99
C VAL A 388 8.02 -0.77 12.86
N ILE A 389 7.39 0.04 12.00
CA ILE A 389 5.99 -0.08 11.65
C ILE A 389 5.91 -0.85 10.33
N PRO A 390 5.41 -2.11 10.32
CA PRO A 390 5.03 -2.76 9.08
C PRO A 390 3.82 -2.00 8.51
N LEU A 391 3.96 -1.51 7.29
CA LEU A 391 2.89 -0.80 6.60
C LEU A 391 1.76 -1.77 6.24
N GLY A 392 0.52 -1.28 6.25
CA GLY A 392 -0.62 -1.97 5.66
C GLY A 392 -0.68 -1.73 4.16
N GLY A 393 -1.31 -2.63 3.40
CA GLY A 393 -1.27 -2.62 1.93
C GLY A 393 -2.06 -1.49 1.24
N THR A 394 -2.73 -0.67 2.04
CA THR A 394 -3.58 0.45 1.62
C THR A 394 -3.63 1.53 2.72
N THR A 395 -4.19 2.69 2.38
CA THR A 395 -4.31 3.88 3.23
C THR A 395 -2.93 4.38 3.63
N LEU A 396 -2.04 4.34 2.64
CA LEU A 396 -0.67 4.77 2.71
C LEU A 396 -0.53 6.05 1.92
N PHE A 397 0.16 7.03 2.49
CA PHE A 397 0.52 8.25 1.79
C PHE A 397 2.00 8.52 2.01
N PHE A 398 2.76 8.66 0.93
CA PHE A 398 4.20 8.85 0.94
C PHE A 398 4.57 10.22 0.43
N ARG A 399 5.63 10.83 0.99
CA ARG A 399 6.37 11.86 0.24
C ARG A 399 7.02 11.19 -0.97
N ARG A 400 6.75 11.73 -2.17
CA ARG A 400 7.17 11.12 -3.43
C ARG A 400 8.68 10.98 -3.54
N ASP A 401 9.42 12.03 -3.19
CA ASP A 401 10.88 12.09 -3.24
C ASP A 401 11.53 10.97 -2.43
N ILE A 402 11.02 10.68 -1.23
CA ILE A 402 11.51 9.59 -0.39
C ILE A 402 11.15 8.24 -0.99
N LEU A 403 9.93 8.07 -1.51
CA LEU A 403 9.52 6.83 -2.18
C LEU A 403 10.39 6.54 -3.42
N GLU A 404 10.71 7.55 -4.21
CA GLU A 404 11.61 7.47 -5.36
C GLU A 404 13.06 7.20 -4.95
N GLN A 405 13.54 7.81 -3.86
CA GLN A 405 14.85 7.52 -3.27
C GLN A 405 14.97 6.04 -2.88
N LEU A 406 13.90 5.46 -2.33
CA LEU A 406 13.80 4.04 -2.01
C LEU A 406 13.50 3.14 -3.22
N ARG A 407 13.36 3.73 -4.40
CA ARG A 407 13.08 3.04 -5.67
C ARG A 407 11.76 2.27 -5.67
N GLY A 408 10.76 2.78 -4.95
CA GLY A 408 9.40 2.23 -4.91
C GLY A 408 9.31 0.90 -4.15
N TRP A 409 8.48 0.00 -4.68
CA TRP A 409 8.13 -1.28 -4.06
C TRP A 409 8.98 -2.44 -4.61
N ASP A 410 9.27 -3.47 -3.82
CA ASP A 410 9.90 -4.69 -4.35
C ASP A 410 8.87 -5.46 -5.17
N ALA A 411 9.01 -5.42 -6.50
CA ALA A 411 8.08 -6.02 -7.46
C ALA A 411 7.86 -7.54 -7.29
N HIS A 412 8.75 -8.20 -6.56
CA HIS A 412 8.72 -9.64 -6.33
C HIS A 412 8.17 -10.02 -4.95
N ASN A 413 8.00 -9.07 -4.04
CA ASN A 413 7.51 -9.36 -2.70
C ASN A 413 5.97 -9.44 -2.71
N VAL A 414 5.41 -10.42 -2.00
CA VAL A 414 3.95 -10.59 -1.87
C VAL A 414 3.34 -9.75 -0.74
N THR A 415 4.20 -9.12 0.08
CA THR A 415 3.89 -8.08 1.07
C THR A 415 4.89 -6.93 0.88
N GLU A 416 4.75 -6.24 -0.24
CA GLU A 416 5.60 -5.11 -0.63
C GLU A 416 5.55 -3.93 0.34
N ASP A 417 4.41 -3.79 1.01
CA ASP A 417 4.06 -2.80 2.01
C ASP A 417 4.90 -2.98 3.28
N ALA A 418 4.84 -4.16 3.88
CA ALA A 418 5.59 -4.50 5.08
C ALA A 418 7.10 -4.46 4.84
N ASP A 419 7.55 -4.85 3.64
CA ASP A 419 8.95 -4.68 3.20
C ASP A 419 9.35 -3.20 3.11
N LEU A 420 8.53 -2.36 2.46
CA LEU A 420 8.80 -0.93 2.37
C LEU A 420 8.87 -0.27 3.76
N GLY A 421 8.04 -0.71 4.71
CA GLY A 421 8.13 -0.28 6.12
C GLY A 421 9.50 -0.58 6.77
N VAL A 422 10.08 -1.74 6.49
CA VAL A 422 11.44 -2.09 6.96
C VAL A 422 12.50 -1.27 6.24
N ARG A 423 12.37 -1.08 4.92
CA ARG A 423 13.31 -0.26 4.12
C ARG A 423 13.31 1.20 4.58
N LEU A 424 12.14 1.81 4.83
CA LEU A 424 12.05 3.15 5.41
C LEU A 424 12.88 3.27 6.69
N ALA A 425 12.72 2.32 7.63
CA ALA A 425 13.47 2.32 8.87
C ALA A 425 14.99 2.13 8.66
N ARG A 426 15.41 1.32 7.68
CA ARG A 426 16.82 1.09 7.32
C ARG A 426 17.50 2.34 6.76
N HIS A 427 16.73 3.17 6.04
CA HIS A 427 17.20 4.42 5.44
C HIS A 427 16.95 5.65 6.33
N GLY A 428 16.59 5.43 7.61
CA GLY A 428 16.46 6.50 8.62
C GLY A 428 15.10 7.22 8.62
N PHE A 429 14.19 6.86 7.73
CA PHE A 429 12.86 7.44 7.63
C PHE A 429 11.89 6.85 8.66
N LYS A 430 10.82 7.60 8.93
CA LYS A 430 9.78 7.27 9.89
C LYS A 430 8.40 7.23 9.24
N THR A 431 7.56 6.38 9.81
CA THR A 431 6.13 6.29 9.50
C THR A 431 5.34 6.81 10.69
N THR A 432 4.28 7.57 10.44
CA THR A 432 3.30 7.94 11.46
C THR A 432 1.99 7.19 11.26
N LEU A 433 1.23 7.02 12.34
CA LEU A 433 -0.14 6.54 12.28
C LEU A 433 -1.10 7.71 12.44
N MET A 434 -2.06 7.84 11.52
CA MET A 434 -3.08 8.88 11.56
C MET A 434 -4.45 8.28 11.87
N PRO A 435 -5.26 8.90 12.75
CA PRO A 435 -6.62 8.46 13.05
C PRO A 435 -7.60 8.93 11.96
N THR A 436 -7.38 8.46 10.73
CA THR A 436 -8.34 8.49 9.62
C THR A 436 -8.60 7.06 9.18
N VAL A 437 -9.85 6.76 8.83
CA VAL A 437 -10.30 5.40 8.54
C VAL A 437 -10.52 5.21 7.04
N THR A 438 -10.11 4.05 6.55
CA THR A 438 -10.59 3.48 5.28
C THR A 438 -11.36 2.22 5.60
N TYR A 439 -12.61 2.16 5.12
CA TYR A 439 -13.46 1.00 5.31
C TYR A 439 -13.28 0.00 4.15
N GLU A 440 -13.06 -1.26 4.51
CA GLU A 440 -12.87 -2.40 3.63
C GLU A 440 -13.95 -3.47 3.83
N GLU A 441 -13.94 -4.47 2.95
CA GLU A 441 -14.70 -5.71 3.16
C GLU A 441 -13.87 -6.77 3.90
N ALA A 442 -14.34 -7.23 5.07
CA ALA A 442 -13.71 -8.32 5.78
C ALA A 442 -13.99 -9.66 5.08
N ASN A 443 -12.97 -10.51 4.97
CA ASN A 443 -13.16 -11.89 4.54
C ASN A 443 -14.02 -12.66 5.54
N PHE A 444 -15.23 -13.02 5.14
CA PHE A 444 -16.21 -13.72 6.00
C PHE A 444 -16.37 -15.21 5.66
N ARG A 445 -15.56 -15.75 4.75
CA ARG A 445 -15.52 -17.17 4.36
C ARG A 445 -14.17 -17.78 4.74
N ALA A 446 -14.18 -18.97 5.33
CA ALA A 446 -12.98 -19.60 5.91
C ALA A 446 -11.84 -19.81 4.90
N TRP A 447 -12.12 -20.34 3.70
CA TRP A 447 -11.07 -20.61 2.73
C TRP A 447 -10.46 -19.33 2.11
N PRO A 448 -11.24 -18.35 1.63
CA PRO A 448 -10.70 -17.04 1.25
C PRO A 448 -9.88 -16.37 2.35
N TRP A 449 -10.33 -16.47 3.60
CA TRP A 449 -9.57 -16.00 4.76
C TRP A 449 -8.20 -16.68 4.87
N ILE A 450 -8.15 -18.02 4.77
CA ILE A 450 -6.91 -18.80 4.82
C ILE A 450 -5.97 -18.39 3.68
N LYS A 451 -6.49 -18.20 2.46
CA LYS A 451 -5.72 -17.72 1.32
C LYS A 451 -5.10 -16.35 1.59
N GLN A 452 -5.90 -15.39 2.07
CA GLN A 452 -5.42 -14.04 2.40
C GLN A 452 -4.31 -14.08 3.44
N ARG A 453 -4.53 -14.78 4.56
CA ARG A 453 -3.55 -14.83 5.65
C ARG A 453 -2.29 -15.62 5.29
N SER A 454 -2.42 -16.65 4.45
CA SER A 454 -1.27 -17.41 3.95
C SER A 454 -0.33 -16.53 3.13
N ARG A 455 -0.89 -15.60 2.33
CA ARG A 455 -0.10 -14.62 1.57
C ARG A 455 0.67 -13.68 2.50
N TRP A 456 0.04 -13.15 3.54
CA TRP A 456 0.70 -12.24 4.48
C TRP A 456 1.80 -12.92 5.28
N LEU A 457 1.52 -14.10 5.83
CA LEU A 457 2.50 -14.88 6.58
C LEU A 457 3.70 -15.28 5.71
N LYS A 458 3.45 -15.68 4.46
CA LYS A 458 4.52 -15.97 3.49
C LYS A 458 5.35 -14.72 3.21
N GLY A 459 4.70 -13.59 2.95
CA GLY A 459 5.38 -12.31 2.72
C GLY A 459 6.22 -11.86 3.90
N PHE A 460 5.70 -12.00 5.13
CA PHE A 460 6.45 -11.67 6.34
C PHE A 460 7.73 -12.51 6.46
N LEU A 461 7.64 -13.81 6.18
CA LEU A 461 8.79 -14.70 6.17
C LEU A 461 9.80 -14.31 5.07
N ILE A 462 9.33 -13.99 3.86
CA ILE A 462 10.18 -13.51 2.75
C ILE A 462 10.91 -12.23 3.14
N THR A 463 10.18 -11.22 3.61
CA THR A 463 10.72 -9.93 4.06
C THR A 463 11.77 -10.14 5.17
N TRP A 464 11.46 -10.97 6.18
CA TRP A 464 12.43 -11.29 7.23
C TRP A 464 13.70 -11.92 6.66
N CYS A 465 13.58 -12.92 5.80
CA CYS A 465 14.75 -13.57 5.20
C CYS A 465 15.59 -12.63 4.32
N VAL A 466 14.97 -11.67 3.61
CA VAL A 466 15.69 -10.66 2.81
C VAL A 466 16.54 -9.78 3.73
N HIS A 467 15.91 -9.18 4.75
CA HIS A 467 16.59 -8.24 5.64
C HIS A 467 17.59 -8.91 6.59
N MET A 468 17.42 -10.21 6.86
CA MET A 468 18.34 -11.03 7.67
C MET A 468 19.53 -11.61 6.90
N ARG A 469 19.72 -11.29 5.62
CA ARG A 469 20.93 -11.69 4.86
C ARG A 469 22.22 -11.11 5.47
N ALA A 470 22.12 -9.92 6.08
CA ALA A 470 23.25 -9.23 6.71
C ALA A 470 22.83 -8.64 8.08
N PRO A 471 22.65 -9.46 9.13
CA PRO A 471 22.03 -9.03 10.38
C PRO A 471 22.83 -7.97 11.12
N ARG A 472 24.18 -8.02 11.05
CA ARG A 472 25.05 -6.99 11.64
C ARG A 472 24.88 -5.63 10.97
N ARG A 473 24.65 -5.62 9.64
CA ARG A 473 24.38 -4.40 8.88
C ARG A 473 23.00 -3.85 9.23
N LEU A 474 21.99 -4.72 9.26
CA LEU A 474 20.63 -4.35 9.67
C LEU A 474 20.61 -3.72 11.07
N ILE A 475 21.28 -4.30 12.07
CA ILE A 475 21.35 -3.73 13.43
C ILE A 475 21.97 -2.32 13.42
N LYS A 476 22.99 -2.06 12.59
CA LYS A 476 23.61 -0.73 12.47
C LYS A 476 22.67 0.28 11.81
N GLU A 477 21.91 -0.15 10.80
CA GLU A 477 21.00 0.71 10.03
C GLU A 477 19.74 1.06 10.84
N VAL A 478 19.09 0.07 11.48
CA VAL A 478 17.82 0.31 12.20
C VAL A 478 17.98 0.53 13.70
N GLY A 479 19.07 0.09 14.31
CA GLY A 479 19.26 0.06 15.76
C GLY A 479 18.64 -1.18 16.43
N VAL A 480 19.09 -1.49 17.66
CA VAL A 480 18.74 -2.74 18.36
C VAL A 480 17.24 -2.85 18.65
N ILE A 481 16.59 -1.76 19.08
CA ILE A 481 15.15 -1.78 19.43
C ILE A 481 14.31 -2.13 18.20
N ARG A 482 14.59 -1.47 17.07
CA ARG A 482 13.90 -1.72 15.79
C ARG A 482 14.22 -3.11 15.25
N PHE A 483 15.46 -3.58 15.40
CA PHE A 483 15.84 -4.94 15.04
C PHE A 483 15.04 -5.99 15.81
N ILE A 484 14.88 -5.83 17.13
CA ILE A 484 14.01 -6.71 17.95
C ILE A 484 12.57 -6.63 17.46
N GLY A 485 12.07 -5.44 17.15
CA GLY A 485 10.75 -5.25 16.53
C GLY A 485 10.58 -6.05 15.23
N ILE A 486 11.58 -6.05 14.35
CA ILE A 486 11.59 -6.85 13.11
C ILE A 486 11.54 -8.36 13.44
N GLN A 487 12.34 -8.83 14.40
CA GLN A 487 12.31 -10.25 14.78
C GLN A 487 10.94 -10.67 15.31
N THR A 488 10.32 -9.84 16.16
CA THR A 488 9.04 -10.16 16.76
C THR A 488 7.90 -10.08 15.75
N LEU A 489 7.81 -9.00 14.97
CA LEU A 489 6.67 -8.77 14.07
C LEU A 489 6.64 -9.72 12.88
N PHE A 490 7.81 -10.08 12.34
CA PHE A 490 7.90 -10.91 11.14
C PHE A 490 8.15 -12.38 11.48
N PHE A 491 9.26 -12.69 12.16
CA PHE A 491 9.65 -14.08 12.43
C PHE A 491 8.82 -14.71 13.55
N ALA A 492 8.71 -14.08 14.72
CA ALA A 492 7.98 -14.66 15.84
C ALA A 492 6.50 -14.88 15.49
N THR A 493 5.83 -13.91 14.85
CA THR A 493 4.45 -14.07 14.35
C THR A 493 4.29 -15.31 13.48
N PHE A 494 5.16 -15.51 12.48
CA PHE A 494 5.10 -16.70 11.62
C PHE A 494 5.33 -17.99 12.40
N SER A 495 6.40 -18.02 13.22
CA SER A 495 6.76 -19.19 14.03
C SER A 495 5.68 -19.59 15.02
N GLN A 496 4.94 -18.63 15.59
CA GLN A 496 3.86 -18.91 16.53
C GLN A 496 2.70 -19.67 15.89
N PHE A 497 2.27 -19.29 14.68
CA PHE A 497 1.21 -20.03 13.99
C PHE A 497 1.66 -21.43 13.56
N ILE A 498 2.92 -21.59 13.14
CA ILE A 498 3.49 -22.92 12.83
C ILE A 498 3.57 -23.80 14.08
N ALA A 499 3.93 -23.22 15.23
CA ALA A 499 4.10 -23.94 16.47
C ALA A 499 2.80 -24.10 17.28
N ALA A 500 1.69 -23.49 16.86
CA ALA A 500 0.44 -23.50 17.63
C ALA A 500 -0.05 -24.91 18.02
N PRO A 501 0.03 -25.95 17.16
CA PRO A 501 -0.35 -27.31 17.56
C PRO A 501 0.53 -27.91 18.65
N LEU A 502 1.80 -27.51 18.75
CA LEU A 502 2.67 -27.90 19.86
C LEU A 502 2.15 -27.29 21.17
N LEU A 503 1.65 -26.05 21.12
CA LEU A 503 1.09 -25.37 22.29
C LEU A 503 -0.27 -25.94 22.70
N TRP A 504 -1.08 -26.42 21.76
CA TRP A 504 -2.34 -27.09 22.07
C TRP A 504 -2.15 -28.47 22.71
N SER A 505 -0.96 -29.07 22.61
CA SER A 505 -0.66 -30.33 23.29
C SER A 505 -0.76 -30.22 24.82
N PHE A 506 -0.61 -29.01 25.38
CA PHE A 506 -0.88 -28.76 26.80
C PHE A 506 -2.34 -29.04 27.17
N CYS A 507 -3.30 -28.97 26.24
CA CYS A 507 -4.68 -29.36 26.52
C CYS A 507 -4.82 -30.85 26.82
N LEU A 508 -3.90 -31.69 26.34
CA LEU A 508 -3.92 -33.14 26.60
C LEU A 508 -3.63 -33.47 28.06
N THR A 509 -3.00 -32.57 28.82
CA THR A 509 -2.79 -32.78 30.26
C THR A 509 -4.09 -32.76 31.03
N PHE A 510 -5.11 -32.02 30.56
CA PHE A 510 -6.45 -32.05 31.14
C PHE A 510 -7.16 -33.40 30.94
N ALA A 511 -6.76 -34.15 29.91
CA ALA A 511 -7.22 -35.52 29.68
C ALA A 511 -6.40 -36.57 30.47
N GLY A 512 -5.51 -36.13 31.37
CA GLY A 512 -4.66 -37.01 32.20
C GLY A 512 -3.43 -37.56 31.49
N MET A 513 -3.08 -37.06 30.29
CA MET A 513 -1.86 -37.47 29.59
C MET A 513 -0.62 -36.76 30.16
N VAL A 514 0.45 -37.52 30.40
CA VAL A 514 1.73 -36.95 30.84
C VAL A 514 2.36 -36.17 29.69
N HIS A 515 2.64 -34.90 29.92
CA HIS A 515 3.24 -34.05 28.90
C HIS A 515 4.74 -34.29 28.80
N PRO A 516 5.37 -34.32 27.61
CA PRO A 516 6.81 -34.59 27.49
C PRO A 516 7.73 -33.58 28.20
N ILE A 517 7.24 -32.37 28.49
CA ILE A 517 7.98 -31.39 29.33
C ILE A 517 8.02 -31.81 30.80
N GLU A 518 6.98 -32.47 31.29
CA GLU A 518 6.95 -32.97 32.65
C GLU A 518 8.05 -34.02 32.88
N THR A 519 8.30 -34.86 31.88
CA THR A 519 9.33 -35.91 31.97
C THR A 519 10.75 -35.38 31.82
N THR A 520 10.96 -34.28 31.09
CA THR A 520 12.30 -33.71 30.84
C THR A 520 12.69 -32.61 31.81
N LEU A 521 11.78 -31.66 32.09
CA LEU A 521 12.04 -30.44 32.88
C LEU A 521 11.28 -30.41 34.21
N GLY A 522 10.39 -31.36 34.45
CA GLY A 522 9.62 -31.50 35.69
C GLY A 522 8.32 -30.69 35.73
N THR A 523 7.46 -31.05 36.67
CA THR A 523 6.11 -30.48 36.83
C THR A 523 6.13 -28.98 37.15
N GLY A 524 7.13 -28.49 37.89
CA GLY A 524 7.25 -27.07 38.22
C GLY A 524 7.40 -26.17 36.98
N VAL A 525 8.23 -26.60 36.01
CA VAL A 525 8.40 -25.88 34.73
C VAL A 525 7.11 -25.96 33.92
N LEU A 526 6.47 -27.13 33.87
CA LEU A 526 5.18 -27.30 33.17
C LEU A 526 4.13 -26.31 33.69
N MET A 527 3.97 -26.19 35.01
CA MET A 527 3.03 -25.24 35.63
C MET A 527 3.37 -23.78 35.31
N GLY A 528 4.66 -23.43 35.28
CA GLY A 528 5.13 -22.11 34.87
C GLY A 528 4.75 -21.77 33.42
N LEU A 529 4.95 -22.72 32.49
CA LEU A 529 4.55 -22.56 31.09
C LEU A 529 3.05 -22.42 30.93
N PHE A 530 2.27 -23.27 31.61
CA PHE A 530 0.82 -23.18 31.59
C PHE A 530 0.33 -21.79 32.08
N SER A 531 0.89 -21.31 33.19
CA SER A 531 0.58 -19.98 33.72
C SER A 531 0.91 -18.86 32.74
N PHE A 532 2.06 -18.97 32.05
CA PHE A 532 2.46 -18.02 31.00
C PHE A 532 1.48 -18.00 29.83
N PHE A 533 1.04 -19.16 29.33
CA PHE A 533 0.08 -19.23 28.21
C PHE A 533 -1.30 -18.71 28.62
N VAL A 534 -1.77 -18.99 29.83
CA VAL A 534 -3.02 -18.39 30.36
C VAL A 534 -2.90 -16.87 30.42
N PHE A 535 -1.78 -16.34 30.93
CA PHE A 535 -1.52 -14.90 30.93
C PHE A 535 -1.51 -14.31 29.50
N ALA A 536 -0.85 -14.97 28.56
CA ALA A 536 -0.78 -14.55 27.17
C ALA A 536 -2.18 -14.44 26.53
N GLU A 537 -3.05 -15.41 26.75
CA GLU A 537 -4.43 -15.40 26.24
C GLU A 537 -5.29 -14.33 26.93
N LEU A 538 -5.19 -14.18 28.25
CA LEU A 538 -5.89 -13.11 28.97
C LEU A 538 -5.47 -11.72 28.48
N LEU A 539 -4.17 -11.52 28.21
CA LEU A 539 -3.67 -10.28 27.62
C LEU A 539 -4.25 -10.04 26.22
N ASN A 540 -4.30 -11.05 25.36
CA ASN A 540 -4.87 -10.93 24.02
C ASN A 540 -6.36 -10.56 24.06
N ILE A 541 -7.13 -11.20 24.95
CA ILE A 541 -8.54 -10.88 25.18
C ILE A 541 -8.70 -9.46 25.72
N ALA A 542 -7.87 -9.04 26.68
CA ALA A 542 -7.91 -7.68 27.24
C ALA A 542 -7.62 -6.60 26.18
N ILE A 543 -6.63 -6.83 25.31
CA ILE A 543 -6.32 -5.96 24.18
C ILE A 543 -7.52 -5.88 23.23
N ALA A 544 -8.13 -7.01 22.88
CA ALA A 544 -9.28 -7.08 22.00
C ALA A 544 -10.50 -6.35 22.57
N LEU A 545 -10.83 -6.59 23.85
CA LEU A 545 -11.91 -5.90 24.56
C LEU A 545 -11.67 -4.38 24.61
N LYS A 546 -10.44 -3.94 24.91
CA LYS A 546 -10.10 -2.52 24.91
C LYS A 546 -10.26 -1.91 23.53
N ALA A 547 -9.85 -2.61 22.48
CA ALA A 547 -9.92 -2.13 21.11
C ALA A 547 -11.35 -1.89 20.63
N VAL A 548 -12.29 -2.75 21.02
CA VAL A 548 -13.71 -2.65 20.61
C VAL A 548 -14.61 -2.00 21.66
N SER A 549 -14.03 -1.39 22.70
CA SER A 549 -14.80 -0.69 23.75
C SER A 549 -15.43 0.64 23.30
N GLY A 550 -15.04 1.15 22.13
CA GLY A 550 -15.59 2.37 21.53
C GLY A 550 -17.04 2.20 21.07
N THR A 551 -17.75 3.31 20.87
CA THR A 551 -19.18 3.34 20.52
C THR A 551 -19.51 2.56 19.25
N GLU A 552 -18.67 2.66 18.22
CA GLU A 552 -18.86 2.00 16.93
C GLU A 552 -18.75 0.47 17.03
N HIS A 553 -17.75 -0.03 17.74
CA HIS A 553 -17.41 -1.46 17.81
C HIS A 553 -17.96 -2.18 19.04
N ARG A 554 -18.65 -1.49 19.97
CA ARG A 554 -19.11 -2.06 21.24
C ARG A 554 -19.94 -3.35 21.09
N HIS A 555 -20.66 -3.46 19.98
CA HIS A 555 -21.44 -4.65 19.62
C HIS A 555 -20.59 -5.92 19.40
N LEU A 556 -19.27 -5.78 19.27
CA LEU A 556 -18.32 -6.87 19.09
C LEU A 556 -17.75 -7.43 20.41
N LEU A 557 -17.97 -6.76 21.55
CA LEU A 557 -17.42 -7.17 22.85
C LEU A 557 -17.67 -8.65 23.20
N PRO A 558 -18.89 -9.22 23.04
CA PRO A 558 -19.14 -10.63 23.37
C PRO A 558 -18.33 -11.62 22.52
N TRP A 559 -17.86 -11.20 21.35
CA TRP A 559 -17.15 -12.06 20.41
C TRP A 559 -15.62 -12.02 20.63
N ALA A 560 -15.10 -11.05 21.37
CA ALA A 560 -13.66 -10.92 21.65
C ALA A 560 -13.08 -12.15 22.37
N VAL A 561 -13.86 -12.79 23.25
CA VAL A 561 -13.45 -14.01 23.97
C VAL A 561 -13.37 -15.24 23.06
N THR A 562 -13.94 -15.17 21.86
CA THR A 562 -13.93 -16.29 20.87
C THR A 562 -12.74 -16.21 19.91
N LEU A 563 -11.92 -15.15 19.98
CA LEU A 563 -10.74 -14.99 19.12
C LEU A 563 -9.76 -16.18 19.12
N PRO A 564 -9.49 -16.88 20.24
CA PRO A 564 -8.58 -18.02 20.22
C PRO A 564 -9.04 -19.12 19.26
N ILE A 565 -10.36 -19.34 19.14
CA ILE A 565 -10.95 -20.32 18.22
C ILE A 565 -10.78 -19.85 16.76
N TYR A 566 -10.92 -18.55 16.50
CA TYR A 566 -10.70 -17.95 15.18
C TYR A 566 -9.25 -18.13 14.70
N PHE A 567 -8.27 -17.97 15.58
CA PHE A 567 -6.84 -18.11 15.23
C PHE A 567 -6.41 -19.54 14.88
N ILE A 568 -7.25 -20.57 15.11
CA ILE A 568 -7.02 -21.92 14.58
C ILE A 568 -6.89 -21.88 13.05
N LEU A 569 -7.70 -21.05 12.37
CA LEU A 569 -7.60 -20.87 10.91
C LEU A 569 -6.20 -20.35 10.51
N GLY A 570 -5.58 -19.52 11.36
CA GLY A 570 -4.24 -18.98 11.15
C GLY A 570 -3.15 -20.05 11.07
N THR A 571 -3.33 -21.17 11.77
CA THR A 571 -2.40 -22.32 11.71
C THR A 571 -2.43 -22.96 10.32
N PHE A 572 -3.62 -23.18 9.76
CA PHE A 572 -3.77 -23.69 8.39
C PHE A 572 -3.19 -22.72 7.36
N ALA A 573 -3.40 -21.41 7.57
CA ALA A 573 -2.82 -20.37 6.73
C ALA A 573 -1.28 -20.39 6.78
N ALA A 574 -0.67 -20.60 7.96
CA ALA A 574 0.78 -20.70 8.12
C ALA A 574 1.36 -21.94 7.43
N TYR A 575 0.70 -23.10 7.51
CA TYR A 575 1.14 -24.30 6.80
C TYR A 575 1.05 -24.14 5.27
N LYS A 576 -0.03 -23.55 4.77
CA LYS A 576 -0.14 -23.18 3.35
C LYS A 576 0.98 -22.20 2.96
N ALA A 577 1.23 -21.18 3.78
CA ALA A 577 2.29 -20.20 3.56
C ALA A 577 3.68 -20.85 3.50
N LEU A 578 3.98 -21.79 4.40
CA LEU A 578 5.25 -22.51 4.44
C LEU A 578 5.43 -23.40 3.20
N TYR A 579 4.40 -24.13 2.81
CA TYR A 579 4.41 -24.92 1.58
C TYR A 579 4.67 -24.04 0.36
N GLU A 580 3.93 -22.94 0.21
CA GLU A 580 4.11 -22.01 -0.90
C GLU A 580 5.47 -21.33 -0.88
N PHE A 581 5.98 -20.95 0.29
CA PHE A 581 7.31 -20.38 0.44
C PHE A 581 8.38 -21.33 -0.13
N ILE A 582 8.28 -22.63 0.15
CA ILE A 582 9.24 -23.64 -0.31
C ILE A 582 9.08 -23.90 -1.82
N VAL A 583 7.85 -24.13 -2.28
CA VAL A 583 7.58 -24.67 -3.63
C VAL A 583 7.32 -23.57 -4.66
N ILE A 584 6.54 -22.54 -4.32
CA ILE A 584 6.02 -21.49 -5.23
C ILE A 584 6.03 -20.09 -4.56
N PRO A 585 7.21 -19.53 -4.23
CA PRO A 585 7.34 -18.36 -3.34
C PRO A 585 6.65 -17.09 -3.85
N PHE A 586 6.56 -16.94 -5.17
CA PHE A 586 5.99 -15.77 -5.85
C PHE A 586 4.52 -15.95 -6.25
N TYR A 587 3.90 -17.07 -5.89
CA TYR A 587 2.50 -17.31 -6.22
C TYR A 587 1.59 -16.35 -5.45
N TRP A 588 0.71 -15.67 -6.16
CA TRP A 588 -0.33 -14.82 -5.60
C TRP A 588 -1.67 -15.55 -5.67
N ASP A 589 -2.24 -15.91 -4.51
CA ASP A 589 -3.58 -16.50 -4.42
C ASP A 589 -4.61 -15.39 -4.17
N LYS A 590 -5.29 -14.93 -5.23
CA LYS A 590 -6.22 -13.79 -5.15
C LYS A 590 -7.43 -14.14 -4.29
N THR A 591 -7.81 -13.23 -3.40
CA THR A 591 -9.09 -13.28 -2.70
C THR A 591 -10.17 -12.54 -3.50
N GLN A 592 -11.37 -13.10 -3.54
CA GLN A 592 -12.53 -12.45 -4.13
C GLN A 592 -13.13 -11.48 -3.11
N HIS A 593 -13.37 -10.24 -3.54
CA HIS A 593 -14.02 -9.16 -2.79
C HIS A 593 -15.27 -8.68 -3.55
N GLY A 594 -16.10 -7.85 -2.94
CA GLY A 594 -17.34 -7.31 -3.53
C GLY A 594 -18.61 -8.10 -3.21
N LEU A 595 -18.59 -9.02 -2.24
CA LEU A 595 -19.77 -9.84 -1.92
C LEU A 595 -20.73 -9.16 -0.93
N GLY A 596 -20.24 -8.16 -0.20
CA GLY A 596 -20.99 -7.36 0.76
C GLY A 596 -21.20 -5.93 0.25
N GLN A 597 -22.40 -5.38 0.50
CA GLN A 597 -22.68 -3.98 0.20
C GLN A 597 -22.22 -3.08 1.37
N PRO A 598 -21.51 -1.97 1.11
CA PRO A 598 -21.20 -0.99 2.14
C PRO A 598 -22.48 -0.26 2.60
N PRO A 599 -22.54 0.25 3.84
CA PRO A 599 -23.67 1.03 4.30
C PRO A 599 -23.82 2.29 3.46
N CYS A 600 -25.04 2.59 3.03
CA CYS A 600 -25.40 3.94 2.58
C CYS A 600 -25.19 4.89 3.75
N VAL A 601 -24.08 5.65 3.76
CA VAL A 601 -23.95 6.79 4.66
C VAL A 601 -25.01 7.80 4.20
N SER A 602 -26.12 7.87 4.93
CA SER A 602 -27.10 8.92 4.78
C SER A 602 -26.38 10.25 5.01
N GLY A 603 -26.21 11.03 3.94
CA GLY A 603 -25.78 12.42 4.08
C GLY A 603 -26.74 13.18 5.01
N PRO A 604 -26.28 14.28 5.63
CA PRO A 604 -27.19 15.11 6.43
C PRO A 604 -28.38 15.49 5.56
N THR A 605 -29.59 15.17 6.02
CA THR A 605 -30.83 15.67 5.43
C THR A 605 -30.70 17.18 5.28
N PRO A 606 -30.94 17.76 4.09
CA PRO A 606 -30.95 19.20 3.95
C PRO A 606 -32.04 19.73 4.87
N SER A 607 -31.64 20.47 5.91
CA SER A 607 -32.56 21.24 6.72
C SER A 607 -33.13 22.34 5.83
N THR A 608 -34.25 22.05 5.18
CA THR A 608 -35.12 23.06 4.60
C THR A 608 -35.81 23.81 5.74
N SER A 609 -35.11 24.80 6.28
CA SER A 609 -35.69 25.89 7.05
C SER A 609 -34.77 27.10 6.99
N LEU A 610 -34.93 27.90 5.95
CA LEU A 610 -34.84 29.36 6.00
C LEU A 610 -36.30 29.86 5.96
N PRO A 611 -36.64 31.02 6.56
CA PRO A 611 -35.92 32.30 6.48
C PRO A 611 -34.86 32.55 7.54
#